data_AF-A0AAP0HM22-F1
#
_entry.id   AF-A0AAP0HM22-F1
#
_cell.length_a   1.000
_cell.length_b   1.000
_cell.length_c   1.000
_cell.angle_alpha   90.00
_cell.angle_beta   90.00
_cell.angle_gamma   90.00
#
_symmetry.space_group_name_H-M   'P 1'
#
loop_
_entity.id
_entity.type
_entity.pdbx_description
1 polymer ?
#
loop_
_entity_poly.entity_id
_entity_poly.type
_entity_poly.pdbx_seq_one_letter_code
_entity_poly.pdbx_strand_id
1 'polypeptide(L)'
;MGIAWPDAVQQLQSLLEDIDDALKMTFQNVHQGYPPQTLVRFLKAREWSVPKAHKMLMDCLNWRIENEIDNILAKPIIPTDLYRAVRDSQLLGLSGFSKEGIPVLAIGVGQSTFDKASVHYYVQSHIQMNEYRDRVVLVSNSLDQPLALPSLAPV
;
A
#
# COMPACT_ATOMS: atom_id res chain seq x y z
N MET A 1 -8.10 2.75 -30.54
CA MET A 1 -6.96 1.80 -30.49
C MET A 1 -6.50 1.73 -29.05
N GLY A 2 -6.63 0.57 -28.40
CA GLY A 2 -6.16 0.37 -27.02
C GLY A 2 -4.64 0.27 -26.99
N ILE A 3 -3.99 0.98 -26.08
CA ILE A 3 -2.55 0.92 -25.86
C ILE A 3 -2.20 -0.49 -25.37
N ALA A 4 -1.18 -1.13 -25.97
CA ALA A 4 -0.70 -2.42 -25.49
C ALA A 4 -0.12 -2.26 -24.07
N TRP A 5 -0.35 -3.23 -23.18
CA TRP A 5 -0.03 -3.09 -21.76
C TRP A 5 1.45 -2.75 -21.47
N PRO A 6 2.44 -3.32 -22.20
CA PRO A 6 3.85 -2.93 -22.04
C PRO A 6 4.10 -1.45 -22.36
N ASP A 7 3.44 -0.91 -23.39
CA ASP A 7 3.62 0.48 -23.83
C ASP A 7 3.12 1.47 -22.77
N ALA A 8 2.00 1.16 -22.10
CA ALA A 8 1.45 2.00 -21.05
C ALA A 8 2.35 2.07 -19.80
N VAL A 9 3.01 0.96 -19.45
CA VAL A 9 3.96 0.92 -18.33
C VAL A 9 5.18 1.76 -18.66
N GLN A 10 5.74 1.62 -19.86
CA GLN A 10 6.91 2.39 -20.28
C GLN A 10 6.62 3.89 -20.35
N GLN A 11 5.46 4.28 -20.90
CA GLN A 11 5.03 5.68 -20.92
C GLN A 11 4.85 6.26 -19.51
N LEU A 12 4.26 5.49 -18.58
CA LEU A 12 4.13 5.96 -17.21
C LEU A 12 5.48 6.05 -16.50
N GLN A 13 6.39 5.11 -16.79
CA GLN A 13 7.74 5.12 -16.23
C GLN A 13 8.54 6.33 -16.69
N SER A 14 8.49 6.70 -17.98
CA SER A 14 9.23 7.86 -18.50
C SER A 14 8.77 9.16 -17.85
N LEU A 15 7.48 9.27 -17.49
CA LEU A 15 6.97 10.43 -16.75
C LEU A 15 7.56 10.57 -15.33
N LEU A 16 8.11 9.49 -14.76
CA LEU A 16 8.72 9.50 -13.43
C LEU A 16 10.22 9.79 -13.46
N GLU A 17 10.87 9.78 -14.63
CA GLU A 17 12.31 10.08 -14.73
C GLU A 17 12.61 11.55 -14.36
N ASP A 18 11.66 12.44 -14.65
CA ASP A 18 11.80 13.90 -14.48
C ASP A 18 11.21 14.45 -13.17
N ILE A 19 10.69 13.60 -12.28
CA ILE A 19 10.15 14.08 -10.99
C ILE A 19 11.28 14.39 -9.99
N ASP A 20 10.97 15.19 -8.97
CA ASP A 20 11.92 15.57 -7.93
C ASP A 20 12.39 14.38 -7.08
N ASP A 21 13.54 14.56 -6.42
CA ASP A 21 14.19 13.51 -5.65
C ASP A 21 13.34 13.04 -4.45
N ALA A 22 12.55 13.92 -3.83
CA ALA A 22 11.71 13.53 -2.70
C ALA A 22 10.58 12.59 -3.16
N LEU A 23 9.95 12.88 -4.30
CA LEU A 23 8.99 11.98 -4.92
C LEU A 23 9.62 10.66 -5.37
N LYS A 24 10.84 10.68 -5.93
CA LYS A 24 11.58 9.46 -6.26
C LYS A 24 11.84 8.60 -5.02
N MET A 25 12.26 9.20 -3.91
CA MET A 25 12.52 8.50 -2.66
C MET A 25 11.25 7.84 -2.12
N THR A 26 10.14 8.56 -2.04
CA THR A 26 8.90 7.98 -1.50
C THR A 26 8.29 6.93 -2.43
N PHE A 27 8.48 7.08 -3.75
CA PHE A 27 8.06 6.06 -4.73
C PHE A 27 8.74 4.70 -4.50
N GLN A 28 10.01 4.68 -4.06
CA GLN A 28 10.71 3.44 -3.69
C GLN A 28 10.11 2.75 -2.46
N ASN A 29 9.30 3.43 -1.65
CA ASN A 29 8.65 2.82 -0.49
C ASN A 29 7.27 2.23 -0.81
N VAL A 30 6.70 2.54 -1.98
CA VAL A 30 5.37 2.05 -2.38
C VAL A 30 5.45 0.58 -2.76
N HIS A 31 4.44 -0.20 -2.33
CA HIS A 31 4.27 -1.60 -2.70
C HIS A 31 5.55 -2.45 -2.52
N GLN A 32 6.10 -2.45 -1.30
CA GLN A 32 7.33 -3.16 -0.91
C GLN A 32 8.60 -2.69 -1.66
N GLY A 33 8.55 -1.57 -2.37
CA GLY A 33 9.66 -1.16 -3.23
C GLY A 33 9.82 -2.03 -4.47
N TYR A 34 8.69 -2.44 -5.07
CA TYR A 34 8.63 -2.98 -6.43
C TYR A 34 8.07 -1.92 -7.39
N PRO A 35 8.92 -1.06 -7.98
CA PRO A 35 8.49 0.00 -8.89
C PRO A 35 7.63 -0.48 -10.07
N PRO A 36 8.00 -1.54 -10.83
CA PRO A 36 7.21 -1.94 -12.00
C PRO A 36 5.79 -2.37 -11.63
N GLN A 37 5.64 -3.14 -10.56
CA GLN A 37 4.35 -3.61 -10.05
C GLN A 37 3.53 -2.44 -9.49
N THR A 38 4.18 -1.43 -8.90
CA THR A 38 3.53 -0.18 -8.50
C THR A 38 2.88 0.49 -9.71
N LEU A 39 3.63 0.71 -10.80
CA LEU A 39 3.10 1.32 -12.03
C LEU A 39 1.88 0.56 -12.56
N VAL A 40 1.96 -0.77 -12.62
CA VAL A 40 0.87 -1.63 -13.08
C VAL A 40 -0.36 -1.49 -12.17
N ARG A 41 -0.20 -1.36 -10.84
CA ARG A 41 -1.33 -1.16 -9.92
C ARG A 41 -2.07 0.15 -10.19
N PHE A 42 -1.35 1.25 -10.39
CA PHE A 42 -1.95 2.55 -10.69
C PHE A 42 -2.61 2.57 -12.08
N LEU A 43 -1.99 1.93 -13.08
CA LEU A 43 -2.59 1.75 -14.41
C LEU A 43 -3.88 0.93 -14.33
N LYS A 44 -3.87 -0.23 -13.68
CA LYS A 44 -5.07 -1.06 -13.50
C LYS A 44 -6.20 -0.29 -12.80
N ALA A 45 -5.86 0.48 -11.75
CA ALA A 45 -6.83 1.29 -11.01
C ALA A 45 -7.43 2.45 -11.84
N ARG A 46 -6.85 2.76 -13.00
CA ARG A 46 -7.28 3.82 -13.91
C ARG A 46 -7.51 3.32 -15.34
N GLU A 47 -7.89 2.05 -15.47
CA GLU A 47 -8.28 1.44 -16.75
C GLU A 47 -7.19 1.60 -17.83
N TRP A 48 -5.93 1.50 -17.42
CA TRP A 48 -4.74 1.68 -18.28
C TRP A 48 -4.60 3.08 -18.91
N SER A 49 -5.30 4.08 -18.38
CA SER A 49 -5.13 5.47 -18.79
C SER A 49 -3.89 6.08 -18.15
N VAL A 50 -2.81 6.24 -18.93
CA VAL A 50 -1.53 6.82 -18.47
C VAL A 50 -1.71 8.20 -17.79
N PRO A 51 -2.44 9.18 -18.36
CA PRO A 51 -2.60 10.49 -17.70
C PRO A 51 -3.32 10.39 -16.35
N LYS A 52 -4.37 9.55 -16.23
CA LYS A 52 -5.12 9.36 -14.98
C LYS A 52 -4.29 8.60 -13.94
N ALA A 53 -3.53 7.59 -14.36
CA ALA A 53 -2.63 6.83 -13.50
C ALA A 53 -1.49 7.68 -12.97
N HIS A 54 -0.86 8.47 -13.85
CA HIS A 54 0.17 9.44 -13.48
C HIS A 54 -0.34 10.43 -12.44
N LYS A 55 -1.50 11.07 -12.69
CA LYS A 55 -2.11 11.98 -11.72
C LYS A 55 -2.35 11.29 -10.37
N MET A 56 -2.96 10.10 -10.37
CA MET A 56 -3.23 9.36 -9.14
C MET A 56 -1.93 9.01 -8.38
N LEU A 57 -0.87 8.64 -9.09
CA LEU A 57 0.43 8.34 -8.49
C LEU A 57 1.04 9.60 -7.87
N MET A 58 1.08 10.72 -8.60
CA MET A 58 1.60 12.00 -8.08
C MET A 58 0.81 12.49 -6.86
N ASP A 59 -0.52 12.40 -6.89
CA ASP A 59 -1.36 12.75 -5.74
C ASP A 59 -1.03 11.85 -4.51
N CYS A 60 -0.79 10.56 -4.76
CA CYS A 60 -0.41 9.60 -3.71
C CYS A 60 0.97 9.92 -3.12
N LEU A 61 1.99 10.17 -3.95
CA LEU A 61 3.34 10.45 -3.50
C LEU A 61 3.41 11.78 -2.74
N ASN A 62 2.74 12.83 -3.21
CA ASN A 62 2.64 14.10 -2.48
C ASN A 62 1.95 13.92 -1.12
N TRP A 63 0.82 13.22 -1.08
CA TRP A 63 0.14 12.92 0.19
C TRP A 63 1.04 12.15 1.16
N ARG A 64 1.85 11.21 0.67
CA ARG A 64 2.82 10.47 1.49
C ARG A 64 3.87 11.39 2.11
N ILE A 65 4.40 12.33 1.34
CA ILE A 65 5.40 13.29 1.83
C ILE A 65 4.77 14.23 2.85
N GLU A 66 3.65 14.86 2.51
CA GLU A 66 2.94 15.83 3.36
C GLU A 66 2.56 15.25 4.72
N ASN A 67 2.20 13.96 4.77
CA ASN A 67 1.79 13.27 5.99
C ASN A 67 2.90 12.40 6.60
N GLU A 68 4.12 12.50 6.08
CA GLU A 68 5.31 11.77 6.55
C GLU A 68 5.09 10.25 6.69
N ILE A 69 4.39 9.67 5.72
CA ILE A 69 3.94 8.27 5.76
C ILE A 69 5.10 7.29 5.78
N ASP A 70 6.21 7.61 5.10
CA ASP A 70 7.39 6.75 5.06
C ASP A 70 8.01 6.51 6.44
N ASN A 71 7.75 7.40 7.40
CA ASN A 71 8.21 7.33 8.78
C ASN A 71 7.11 6.95 9.77
N ILE A 72 5.88 6.62 9.32
CA ILE A 72 4.73 6.41 10.20
C ILE A 72 4.92 5.23 11.18
N LEU A 73 5.71 4.23 10.79
CA LEU A 73 6.02 3.07 11.64
C LEU A 73 6.98 3.43 12.79
N ALA A 74 7.74 4.52 12.66
CA ALA A 74 8.59 5.06 13.73
C ALA A 74 7.83 6.04 14.64
N LYS A 75 6.56 6.34 14.35
CA LYS A 75 5.72 7.30 15.09
C LYS A 75 4.61 6.57 15.87
N PRO A 76 4.91 5.96 17.03
CA PRO A 76 3.90 5.22 17.79
C PRO A 76 2.77 6.14 18.27
N ILE A 77 1.58 5.56 18.48
CA ILE A 77 0.49 6.25 19.17
C ILE A 77 0.82 6.28 20.66
N ILE A 78 0.96 7.49 21.22
CA ILE A 78 1.31 7.76 22.62
C ILE A 78 0.15 8.52 23.27
N PRO A 79 -0.20 8.22 24.54
CA PRO A 79 0.37 7.21 25.42
C PRO A 79 -0.03 5.77 25.05
N THR A 80 0.66 4.78 25.60
CA THR A 80 0.36 3.35 25.36
C THR A 80 -1.10 2.98 25.63
N ASP A 81 -1.72 3.60 26.63
CA ASP A 81 -3.13 3.36 26.94
C ASP A 81 -4.06 3.88 25.84
N LEU A 82 -3.70 4.97 25.16
CA LEU A 82 -4.43 5.45 23.99
C LEU A 82 -4.30 4.47 22.82
N TYR A 83 -3.09 3.95 22.58
CA TYR A 83 -2.90 2.89 21.59
C TYR A 83 -3.78 1.68 21.89
N ARG A 84 -3.76 1.18 23.13
CA ARG A 84 -4.62 0.05 23.55
C ARG A 84 -6.10 0.35 23.32
N ALA A 85 -6.55 1.54 23.74
CA ALA A 85 -7.93 1.95 23.57
C ALA A 85 -8.37 1.98 22.08
N VAL A 86 -7.48 2.39 21.16
CA VAL A 86 -7.70 2.29 19.71
C VAL A 86 -7.82 0.82 19.27
N ARG A 87 -6.90 -0.05 19.71
CA ARG A 87 -6.89 -1.47 19.34
C ARG A 87 -8.09 -2.25 19.90
N ASP A 88 -8.58 -1.88 21.06
CA ASP A 88 -9.73 -2.53 21.72
C ASP A 88 -11.08 -2.10 21.12
N SER A 89 -11.12 -0.94 20.47
CA SER A 89 -12.35 -0.38 19.87
C SER A 89 -12.39 -0.46 18.34
N GLN A 90 -11.26 -0.75 17.68
CA GLN A 90 -11.17 -1.09 16.26
C GLN A 90 -10.66 -2.53 16.12
N LEU A 91 -11.58 -3.48 16.10
CA LEU A 91 -11.25 -4.90 16.03
C LEU A 91 -10.76 -5.26 14.63
N LEU A 92 -9.43 -5.23 14.48
CA LEU A 92 -8.73 -5.39 13.22
C LEU A 92 -7.42 -6.12 13.49
N GLY A 93 -7.12 -7.20 12.77
CA GLY A 93 -5.88 -7.94 12.98
C GLY A 93 -5.45 -8.76 11.78
N LEU A 94 -4.16 -9.09 11.74
CA LEU A 94 -3.60 -10.05 10.80
C LEU A 94 -3.74 -11.46 11.37
N SER A 95 -4.31 -12.38 10.58
CA SER A 95 -4.68 -13.74 11.01
C SER A 95 -4.07 -14.79 10.07
N GLY A 96 -2.75 -14.78 9.94
CA GLY A 96 -2.01 -15.73 9.10
C GLY A 96 -2.18 -15.45 7.60
N PHE A 97 -2.11 -16.51 6.80
CA PHE A 97 -2.10 -16.45 5.33
C PHE A 97 -3.12 -17.41 4.72
N SER A 98 -3.62 -17.07 3.53
CA SER A 98 -4.42 -17.95 2.71
C SER A 98 -3.57 -19.10 2.13
N LYS A 99 -4.21 -20.05 1.45
CA LYS A 99 -3.51 -21.15 0.76
C LYS A 99 -2.57 -20.65 -0.35
N GLU A 100 -2.86 -19.48 -0.90
CA GLU A 100 -2.09 -18.79 -1.92
C GLU A 100 -0.97 -17.91 -1.31
N GLY A 101 -0.78 -17.92 0.00
CA GLY A 101 0.25 -17.14 0.70
C GLY A 101 -0.11 -15.67 0.92
N ILE A 102 -1.37 -15.28 0.69
CA ILE A 102 -1.82 -13.89 0.83
C ILE A 102 -2.20 -13.62 2.30
N PRO A 103 -1.71 -12.53 2.93
CA PRO A 103 -2.04 -12.24 4.33
C PRO A 103 -3.54 -12.01 4.53
N VAL A 104 -4.10 -12.65 5.57
CA VAL A 104 -5.52 -12.54 5.93
C VAL A 104 -5.70 -11.43 6.95
N LEU A 105 -6.54 -10.45 6.64
CA LEU A 105 -6.97 -9.39 7.58
C LEU A 105 -8.38 -9.72 8.08
N ALA A 106 -8.50 -9.96 9.39
CA ALA A 106 -9.77 -10.17 10.06
C ALA A 106 -10.28 -8.83 10.62
N ILE A 107 -11.54 -8.49 10.35
CA ILE A 107 -12.17 -7.23 10.77
C ILE A 107 -13.50 -7.53 11.47
N GLY A 108 -13.58 -7.20 12.76
CA GLY A 108 -14.78 -7.32 13.58
C GLY A 108 -15.66 -6.07 13.48
N VAL A 109 -16.22 -5.80 12.29
CA VAL A 109 -16.95 -4.55 12.02
C VAL A 109 -18.11 -4.33 13.00
N GLY A 110 -18.97 -5.35 13.20
CA GLY A 110 -20.15 -5.22 14.08
C GLY A 110 -19.84 -5.10 15.58
N GLN A 111 -18.60 -5.35 15.98
CA GLN A 111 -18.14 -5.28 17.36
C GLN A 111 -17.16 -4.11 17.60
N SER A 112 -16.78 -3.38 16.55
CA SER A 112 -15.92 -2.21 16.65
C SER A 112 -16.76 -0.98 17.00
N THR A 113 -16.34 -0.23 18.01
CA THR A 113 -17.11 0.90 18.57
C THR A 113 -16.56 2.26 18.19
N PHE A 114 -15.26 2.38 17.91
CA PHE A 114 -14.58 3.64 17.56
C PHE A 114 -14.81 4.80 18.54
N ASP A 115 -15.13 4.52 19.81
CA ASP A 115 -15.59 5.49 20.81
C ASP A 115 -14.49 5.91 21.81
N LYS A 116 -13.26 5.43 21.63
CA LYS A 116 -12.17 5.58 22.62
C LYS A 116 -11.08 6.57 22.25
N ALA A 117 -11.05 7.05 21.01
CA ALA A 117 -10.05 7.98 20.53
C ALA A 117 -10.65 8.92 19.48
N SER A 118 -9.93 9.99 19.12
CA SER A 118 -10.33 10.79 17.96
C SER A 118 -10.10 10.00 16.66
N VAL A 119 -10.83 10.39 15.61
CA VAL A 119 -10.69 9.81 14.26
C VAL A 119 -9.23 9.78 13.78
N HIS A 120 -8.43 10.77 14.16
CA HIS A 120 -7.01 10.87 13.81
C HIS A 120 -6.22 9.62 14.21
N TYR A 121 -6.42 9.10 15.43
CA TYR A 121 -5.67 7.94 15.90
C TYR A 121 -6.12 6.63 15.25
N TYR A 122 -7.40 6.49 14.92
CA TYR A 122 -7.90 5.35 14.14
C TYR A 122 -7.32 5.35 12.72
N VAL A 123 -7.25 6.52 12.08
CA VAL A 123 -6.65 6.67 10.76
C VAL A 123 -5.14 6.38 10.82
N GLN A 124 -4.43 6.91 11.81
CA GLN A 124 -3.01 6.62 12.02
C GLN A 124 -2.76 5.12 12.21
N SER A 125 -3.52 4.46 13.11
CA SER A 125 -3.44 3.01 13.34
C SER A 125 -3.69 2.21 12.05
N HIS A 126 -4.67 2.61 11.25
CA HIS A 126 -4.99 1.95 9.98
C HIS A 126 -3.86 2.10 8.96
N ILE A 127 -3.28 3.30 8.84
CA ILE A 127 -2.14 3.55 7.96
C ILE A 127 -0.92 2.74 8.43
N GLN A 128 -0.60 2.76 9.73
CA GLN A 128 0.49 1.98 10.30
C GLN A 128 0.35 0.49 9.99
N MET A 129 -0.86 -0.06 10.12
CA MET A 129 -1.09 -1.47 9.80
C MET A 129 -0.88 -1.76 8.32
N ASN A 130 -1.33 -0.87 7.41
CA ASN A 130 -1.11 -1.03 5.97
C ASN A 130 0.38 -0.95 5.59
N GLU A 131 1.11 0.02 6.14
CA GLU A 131 2.56 0.15 5.90
C GLU A 131 3.34 -1.02 6.51
N TYR A 132 2.93 -1.52 7.68
CA TYR A 132 3.53 -2.71 8.30
C TYR A 132 3.27 -3.97 7.46
N ARG A 133 2.04 -4.14 6.97
CA ARG A 133 1.70 -5.24 6.06
C ARG A 133 2.59 -5.21 4.82
N ASP A 134 2.70 -4.05 4.18
CA ASP A 134 3.44 -3.94 2.94
C ASP A 134 4.94 -4.05 3.16
N ARG A 135 5.53 -3.40 4.18
CA ARG A 135 6.99 -3.36 4.36
C ARG A 135 7.57 -4.55 5.14
N VAL A 136 6.76 -5.23 5.96
CA VAL A 136 7.25 -6.30 6.84
C VAL A 136 6.63 -7.64 6.46
N VAL A 137 5.29 -7.73 6.43
CA VAL A 137 4.59 -9.02 6.29
C VAL A 137 4.70 -9.61 4.88
N LEU A 138 4.56 -8.78 3.85
CA LEU A 138 4.61 -9.27 2.46
C LEU A 138 6.04 -9.53 1.99
N VAL A 139 7.02 -8.76 2.49
CA VAL A 139 8.44 -8.98 2.18
C VAL A 139 8.90 -10.33 2.73
N SER A 140 8.55 -10.66 3.99
CA SER A 140 8.97 -11.92 4.62
C SER A 140 8.47 -13.17 3.89
N ASN A 141 7.33 -13.11 3.21
CA ASN A 141 6.80 -14.25 2.45
C ASN A 141 7.33 -14.36 1.02
N SER A 142 7.77 -13.25 0.43
CA SER A 142 8.32 -13.24 -0.93
C SER A 142 9.70 -13.90 -1.03
N LEU A 143 10.42 -14.01 0.09
CA LEU A 143 11.72 -14.70 0.17
C LEU A 143 11.58 -16.23 0.12
N ASP A 144 10.38 -16.77 0.32
CA ASP A 144 10.09 -18.22 0.35
C ASP A 144 9.35 -18.73 -0.91
N GLN A 145 9.04 -17.87 -1.90
CA GLN A 145 8.42 -18.29 -3.16
C GLN A 145 9.30 -17.94 -4.38
N PRO A 146 9.77 -18.92 -5.17
CA PRO A 146 10.36 -18.61 -6.47
C PRO A 146 9.30 -17.94 -7.36
N LEU A 147 9.67 -16.85 -8.04
CA LEU A 147 8.79 -16.07 -8.93
C LEU A 147 8.07 -16.99 -9.93
N ALA A 148 6.82 -17.35 -9.63
CA ALA A 148 5.93 -17.94 -10.59
C ALA A 148 5.40 -16.82 -11.49
N LEU A 149 5.98 -16.69 -12.70
CA LEU A 149 5.34 -15.98 -13.79
C LEU A 149 3.94 -16.61 -14.00
N PRO A 150 2.86 -15.82 -14.09
CA PRO A 150 1.53 -16.38 -14.27
C PRO A 150 1.49 -17.19 -15.56
N SER A 151 1.15 -18.48 -15.45
CA SER A 151 0.99 -19.35 -16.61
C SER A 151 -0.14 -18.80 -17.48
N LEU A 152 0.16 -18.54 -18.75
CA LEU A 152 -0.84 -18.30 -19.79
C LEU A 152 -1.75 -19.54 -19.86
N ALA A 153 -2.96 -19.45 -19.33
CA ALA A 153 -4.02 -20.38 -19.67
C ALA A 153 -4.61 -19.93 -21.01
N PRO A 154 -4.55 -20.75 -22.08
CA PRO A 154 -5.25 -20.45 -23.31
C PRO A 154 -6.76 -20.68 -23.09
N VAL A 155 -7.57 -19.74 -23.58
CA VAL A 155 -9.00 -19.93 -23.81
C VAL A 155 -9.19 -20.75 -25.08
#